data_AF-A0A0Q9SN47-F1
#
_entry.id   AF-A0A0Q9SN47-F1
#
_cell.length_a   1.000
_cell.length_b   1.000
_cell.length_c   1.000
_cell.angle_alpha   90.00
_cell.angle_beta   90.00
_cell.angle_gamma   90.00
#
_symmetry.space_group_name_H-M   'P 1'
#
loop_
_entity.id
_entity.type
_entity.pdbx_description
1 polymer ?
#
loop_
_entity_poly.entity_id
_entity_poly.type
_entity_poly.pdbx_seq_one_letter_code
_entity_poly.pdbx_strand_id
1 'polypeptide(L)'
;MRKIRKGTLLIIIGVLLISTSAYPLSFIIRESVLESYVNNRYEIEPIIDIRNNFEVRKLVKSSRVLASPFEWEGNMIEVLTKDTGVDTPESIFKFYPAHIMTITIKINGKEASLPTEAWLPPRIVNDSDYLSMLNIVKVSDKEKGRQQLIIVQNLVEGWKDGDMKSQKWRLIYVNKDKTYSEEVFSYPERVEHLLGVKLVQISSQASTFIGYTDDYFLPNIFYPLVYPLGSSFIGIVLLIIGALRFIFAKRLKNKR
;
A
#
# COMPACT_ATOMS: atom_id res chain seq x y z
N MET A 1 -49.07 13.84 23.32
CA MET A 1 -47.81 13.21 22.86
C MET A 1 -47.71 11.78 23.38
N ARG A 2 -47.54 10.77 22.52
CA ARG A 2 -47.30 9.38 22.95
C ARG A 2 -45.85 9.28 23.48
N LYS A 3 -45.69 8.83 24.73
CA LYS A 3 -44.36 8.62 25.34
C LYS A 3 -43.67 7.45 24.63
N ILE A 4 -42.57 7.72 23.92
CA ILE A 4 -41.79 6.69 23.23
C ILE A 4 -41.30 5.68 24.27
N ARG A 5 -41.49 4.39 24.01
CA ARG A 5 -40.99 3.34 24.90
C ARG A 5 -39.47 3.33 24.84
N LYS A 6 -38.80 3.23 26.00
CA LYS A 6 -37.34 3.19 26.09
C LYS A 6 -36.70 2.13 25.17
N GLY A 7 -37.34 0.98 24.99
CA GLY A 7 -36.88 -0.06 24.06
C GLY A 7 -36.90 0.36 22.60
N THR A 8 -37.94 1.09 22.16
CA THR A 8 -38.04 1.62 20.80
C THR A 8 -36.96 2.66 20.53
N LEU A 9 -36.64 3.51 21.50
CA LEU A 9 -35.56 4.49 21.37
C LEU A 9 -34.19 3.82 21.17
N LEU A 10 -33.89 2.76 21.94
CA LEU A 10 -32.64 2.00 21.79
C LEU A 10 -32.53 1.36 20.40
N ILE A 11 -33.65 0.84 19.88
CA ILE A 11 -33.68 0.28 18.52
C ILE A 11 -33.38 1.36 17.49
N ILE A 12 -34.03 2.52 17.58
CA ILE A 12 -33.82 3.64 16.63
C ILE A 12 -32.36 4.09 16.63
N ILE A 13 -31.76 4.29 17.81
CA ILE A 13 -30.35 4.67 17.93
C ILE A 13 -29.45 3.58 17.35
N GLY A 14 -29.75 2.31 17.64
CA GLY A 14 -28.97 1.18 17.12
C GLY A 14 -29.01 1.08 15.59
N VAL A 15 -30.18 1.22 14.98
CA VAL A 15 -30.33 1.27 13.52
C VAL A 15 -29.54 2.44 12.94
N LEU A 16 -29.64 3.63 13.55
CA LEU A 16 -28.95 4.82 13.07
C LEU A 16 -27.43 4.63 13.09
N LEU A 17 -26.87 4.12 14.19
CA LEU A 17 -25.43 3.85 14.30
C LEU A 17 -24.95 2.86 13.24
N ILE A 18 -25.63 1.73 13.08
CA ILE A 18 -25.27 0.73 12.06
C ILE A 18 -25.37 1.32 10.66
N SER A 19 -26.43 2.06 10.37
CA SER A 19 -26.65 2.66 9.05
C SER A 19 -25.55 3.67 8.71
N THR A 20 -25.15 4.52 9.67
CA THR A 20 -24.04 5.47 9.48
C THR A 20 -22.69 4.78 9.33
N SER A 21 -22.53 3.57 9.86
CA SER A 21 -21.28 2.81 9.82
C SER A 21 -21.19 1.83 8.64
N ALA A 22 -22.31 1.52 7.98
CA ALA A 22 -22.36 0.53 6.91
C ALA A 22 -21.47 0.92 5.71
N TYR A 23 -21.54 2.19 5.29
CA TYR A 23 -20.74 2.69 4.16
C TYR A 23 -19.22 2.56 4.39
N PRO A 24 -18.63 3.14 5.45
CA PRO A 24 -17.19 2.99 5.70
C PRO A 24 -16.77 1.55 6.03
N LEU A 25 -17.64 0.74 6.66
CA LEU A 25 -17.37 -0.70 6.85
C LEU A 25 -17.24 -1.43 5.52
N SER A 26 -18.05 -1.07 4.53
CA SER A 26 -17.99 -1.72 3.21
C SER A 26 -16.62 -1.50 2.54
N PHE A 27 -16.01 -0.32 2.70
CA PHE A 27 -14.65 -0.06 2.21
C PHE A 27 -13.59 -0.89 2.94
N ILE A 28 -13.64 -0.92 4.28
CA ILE A 28 -12.69 -1.72 5.09
C ILE A 28 -12.79 -3.21 4.70
N ILE A 29 -14.01 -3.72 4.55
CA ILE A 29 -14.25 -5.11 4.14
C ILE A 29 -13.69 -5.35 2.74
N ARG A 30 -13.97 -4.45 1.78
CA ARG A 30 -13.48 -4.57 0.40
C ARG A 30 -11.95 -4.61 0.34
N GLU A 31 -11.27 -3.68 1.02
CA GLU A 31 -9.81 -3.64 1.11
C GLU A 31 -9.26 -4.92 1.75
N SER A 32 -9.87 -5.40 2.84
CA SER A 32 -9.44 -6.64 3.51
C SER A 32 -9.63 -7.87 2.64
N VAL A 33 -10.69 -7.93 1.84
CA VAL A 33 -10.94 -9.03 0.89
C VAL A 33 -9.90 -9.03 -0.22
N LEU A 34 -9.60 -7.86 -0.80
CA LEU A 34 -8.58 -7.73 -1.85
C LEU A 34 -7.18 -8.05 -1.31
N GLU A 35 -6.84 -7.58 -0.11
CA GLU A 35 -5.60 -7.92 0.55
C GLU A 35 -5.49 -9.43 0.82
N SER A 36 -6.55 -10.05 1.33
CA SER A 36 -6.58 -11.49 1.56
C SER A 36 -6.44 -12.26 0.24
N TYR A 37 -7.11 -11.82 -0.82
CA TYR A 37 -6.98 -12.41 -2.15
C TYR A 37 -5.52 -12.42 -2.63
N VAL A 38 -4.82 -11.28 -2.53
CA VAL A 38 -3.40 -11.18 -2.91
C VAL A 38 -2.51 -12.03 -1.99
N ASN A 39 -2.66 -11.93 -0.66
CA ASN A 39 -1.81 -12.66 0.29
C ASN A 39 -2.01 -14.19 0.25
N ASN A 40 -3.22 -14.64 -0.11
CA ASN A 40 -3.50 -16.06 -0.27
C ASN A 40 -2.81 -16.63 -1.51
N ARG A 41 -2.66 -15.84 -2.57
CA ARG A 41 -2.01 -16.26 -3.81
C ARG A 41 -0.50 -16.03 -3.83
N TYR A 42 -0.04 -14.94 -3.24
CA TYR A 42 1.36 -14.51 -3.33
C TYR A 42 2.03 -14.52 -1.96
N GLU A 43 3.29 -14.94 -1.95
CA GLU A 43 4.22 -14.71 -0.86
C GLU A 43 5.25 -13.68 -1.34
N ILE A 44 5.42 -12.60 -0.58
CA ILE A 44 6.22 -11.44 -0.98
C ILE A 44 7.27 -11.19 0.10
N GLU A 45 8.53 -11.28 -0.28
CA GLU A 45 9.70 -11.07 0.59
C GLU A 45 10.48 -9.86 0.07
N PRO A 46 10.55 -8.73 0.81
CA PRO A 46 11.43 -7.63 0.42
C PRO A 46 12.89 -8.07 0.55
N ILE A 47 13.71 -7.78 -0.48
CA ILE A 47 15.15 -8.05 -0.40
C ILE A 47 15.81 -7.06 0.54
N ILE A 48 15.37 -5.80 0.45
CA ILE A 48 15.75 -4.74 1.37
C ILE A 48 14.49 -4.40 2.17
N ASP A 49 14.37 -5.00 3.35
CA ASP A 49 13.31 -4.65 4.30
C ASP A 49 13.61 -3.26 4.85
N ILE A 50 12.68 -2.33 4.68
CA ILE A 50 12.77 -0.95 5.16
C ILE A 50 11.84 -0.69 6.36
N ARG A 51 10.99 -1.64 6.71
CA ARG A 51 9.99 -1.51 7.77
C ARG A 51 10.54 -1.92 9.14
N ASN A 52 11.58 -2.76 9.18
CA ASN A 52 12.12 -3.28 10.43
C ASN A 52 13.20 -2.37 11.07
N ASN A 53 12.77 -1.33 11.78
CA ASN A 53 13.55 -0.12 12.13
C ASN A 53 14.92 -0.27 12.85
N PHE A 54 15.30 -1.41 13.42
CA PHE A 54 16.54 -1.52 14.20
C PHE A 54 17.71 -2.18 13.47
N GLU A 55 17.46 -3.29 12.75
CA GLU A 55 18.52 -3.98 11.99
C GLU A 55 18.74 -3.36 10.61
N VAL A 56 17.73 -2.66 10.08
CA VAL A 56 17.74 -2.04 8.74
C VAL A 56 18.79 -0.97 8.61
N ARG A 57 19.04 -0.12 9.62
CA ARG A 57 20.15 0.86 9.54
C ARG A 57 21.52 0.21 9.44
N LYS A 58 21.68 -1.02 9.95
CA LYS A 58 22.94 -1.76 9.88
C LYS A 58 23.03 -2.57 8.58
N LEU A 59 21.93 -3.22 8.19
CA LEU A 59 21.81 -4.01 6.96
C LEU A 59 21.86 -3.14 5.70
N VAL A 60 21.06 -2.07 5.61
CA VAL A 60 21.04 -1.12 4.46
C VAL A 60 22.38 -0.38 4.30
N LYS A 61 23.12 -0.16 5.38
CA LYS A 61 24.48 0.39 5.30
C LYS A 61 25.52 -0.61 4.79
N SER A 62 25.21 -1.91 4.84
CA SER A 62 26.10 -2.99 4.41
C SER A 62 25.69 -3.66 3.10
N SER A 63 24.41 -3.58 2.71
CA SER A 63 23.90 -4.09 1.46
C SER A 63 24.25 -3.13 0.32
N ARG A 64 24.63 -3.69 -0.82
CA ARG A 64 24.86 -2.97 -2.08
C ARG A 64 24.07 -3.59 -3.23
N VAL A 65 22.86 -4.10 -2.93
CA VAL A 65 22.03 -4.78 -3.93
C VAL A 65 21.61 -3.81 -5.03
N LEU A 66 21.34 -2.55 -4.70
CA LEU A 66 21.00 -1.51 -5.66
C LEU A 66 22.22 -0.70 -6.10
N ALA A 67 23.16 -0.48 -5.17
CA ALA A 67 24.38 0.28 -5.45
C ALA A 67 25.46 -0.52 -6.21
N SER A 68 25.27 -1.81 -6.47
CA SER A 68 26.19 -2.62 -7.27
C SER A 68 25.45 -3.72 -8.03
N PRO A 69 26.03 -4.24 -9.14
CA PRO A 69 25.46 -5.38 -9.84
C PRO A 69 25.31 -6.59 -8.91
N PHE A 70 24.18 -7.27 -8.99
CA PHE A 70 23.92 -8.47 -8.20
C PHE A 70 23.31 -9.58 -9.06
N GLU A 71 23.53 -10.82 -8.63
CA GLU A 71 23.00 -12.00 -9.31
C GLU A 71 21.78 -12.54 -8.58
N TRP A 72 20.73 -12.86 -9.34
CA TRP A 72 19.57 -13.60 -8.85
C TRP A 72 19.18 -14.69 -9.83
N GLU A 73 19.30 -15.96 -9.42
CA GLU A 73 18.90 -17.13 -10.22
C GLU A 73 19.53 -17.11 -11.63
N GLY A 74 20.81 -16.73 -11.73
CA GLY A 74 21.53 -16.62 -13.01
C GLY A 74 21.22 -15.37 -13.83
N ASN A 75 20.40 -14.45 -13.32
CA ASN A 75 20.21 -13.10 -13.88
C ASN A 75 21.18 -12.13 -13.24
N MET A 76 21.88 -11.34 -14.05
CA MET A 76 22.66 -10.20 -13.59
C MET A 76 21.80 -8.93 -13.65
N ILE A 77 21.55 -8.29 -12.52
CA ILE A 77 20.79 -7.04 -12.43
C ILE A 77 21.75 -5.91 -12.07
N GLU A 78 21.64 -4.79 -12.78
CA GLU A 78 22.46 -3.60 -12.55
C GLU A 78 21.57 -2.35 -12.62
N VAL A 79 21.70 -1.48 -11.62
CA VAL A 79 21.04 -0.17 -11.58
C VAL A 79 22.10 0.90 -11.81
N LEU A 80 22.04 1.56 -12.96
CA LEU A 80 22.94 2.63 -13.34
C LEU A 80 22.28 3.98 -13.11
N THR A 81 23.03 4.92 -12.57
CA THR A 81 22.60 6.31 -12.38
C THR A 81 23.52 7.26 -13.12
N LYS A 82 22.94 8.29 -13.73
CA LYS A 82 23.68 9.38 -14.36
C LYS A 82 23.08 10.71 -13.92
N ASP A 83 23.90 11.56 -13.33
CA ASP A 83 23.49 12.91 -12.97
C ASP A 83 23.20 13.73 -14.23
N THR A 84 22.05 14.39 -14.26
CA THR A 84 21.68 15.30 -15.35
C THR A 84 22.24 16.71 -15.15
N GLY A 85 22.72 17.02 -13.93
CA GLY A 85 23.18 18.36 -13.53
C GLY A 85 22.03 19.33 -13.22
N VAL A 86 20.79 18.84 -13.13
CA VAL A 86 19.59 19.63 -12.83
C VAL A 86 19.12 19.34 -11.41
N ASP A 87 18.89 20.39 -10.62
CA ASP A 87 18.31 20.27 -9.28
C ASP A 87 16.83 19.89 -9.34
N THR A 88 16.36 19.14 -8.34
CA THR A 88 14.92 18.85 -8.20
C THR A 88 14.13 20.13 -7.88
N PRO A 89 12.83 20.20 -8.25
CA PRO A 89 11.96 21.29 -7.83
C PRO A 89 11.98 21.52 -6.33
N GLU A 90 11.84 22.78 -5.88
CA GLU A 90 11.74 23.09 -4.45
C GLU A 90 10.53 22.37 -3.84
N SER A 91 10.79 21.42 -2.93
CA SER A 91 9.74 20.82 -2.11
C SER A 91 9.49 21.64 -0.86
N ILE A 92 8.22 21.67 -0.42
CA ILE A 92 7.81 22.26 0.86
C ILE A 92 8.55 21.60 2.03
N PHE A 93 8.94 20.33 1.86
CA PHE A 93 9.77 19.61 2.81
C PHE A 93 11.24 19.71 2.38
N LYS A 94 12.05 20.41 3.18
CA LYS A 94 13.51 20.53 2.98
C LYS A 94 14.22 19.20 3.25
N PHE A 95 14.05 18.23 2.38
CA PHE A 95 14.94 17.07 2.32
C PHE A 95 16.25 17.48 1.63
N TYR A 96 17.31 16.68 1.81
CA TYR A 96 18.64 16.93 1.23
C TYR A 96 18.55 17.37 -0.25
N PRO A 97 19.46 18.22 -0.76
CA PRO A 97 19.44 18.61 -2.17
C PRO A 97 19.52 17.35 -3.03
N ALA A 98 18.44 17.09 -3.76
CA ALA A 98 18.35 16.01 -4.71
C ALA A 98 18.62 16.57 -6.11
N HIS A 99 19.29 15.77 -6.93
CA HIS A 99 19.44 16.04 -8.34
C HIS A 99 18.48 15.14 -9.12
N ILE A 100 18.07 15.62 -10.29
CA ILE A 100 17.42 14.78 -11.29
C ILE A 100 18.49 13.86 -11.85
N MET A 101 18.33 12.57 -11.59
CA MET A 101 19.22 11.50 -12.05
C MET A 101 18.48 10.64 -13.07
N THR A 102 19.16 10.23 -14.13
CA THR A 102 18.65 9.20 -15.03
C THR A 102 18.96 7.82 -14.46
N ILE A 103 17.94 7.02 -14.16
CA ILE A 103 18.07 5.61 -13.79
C ILE A 103 17.95 4.75 -15.04
N THR A 104 18.91 3.86 -15.25
CA THR A 104 18.85 2.79 -16.25
C THR A 104 18.98 1.45 -15.55
N ILE A 105 17.98 0.59 -15.72
CA ILE A 105 17.99 -0.77 -15.16
C ILE A 105 18.41 -1.73 -16.27
N LYS A 106 19.49 -2.47 -16.04
CA LYS A 106 19.97 -3.51 -16.95
C LYS A 106 19.76 -4.89 -16.35
N ILE A 107 19.28 -5.82 -17.18
CA ILE A 107 19.16 -7.24 -16.88
C ILE A 107 19.95 -8.00 -17.93
N ASN A 108 20.93 -8.80 -17.49
CA ASN A 108 21.83 -9.58 -18.35
C ASN A 108 22.54 -8.70 -19.39
N GLY A 109 22.95 -7.50 -18.99
CA GLY A 109 23.65 -6.52 -19.83
C GLY A 109 22.77 -5.74 -20.83
N LYS A 110 21.46 -6.05 -20.90
CA LYS A 110 20.50 -5.33 -21.75
C LYS A 110 19.65 -4.39 -20.91
N GLU A 111 19.31 -3.22 -21.44
CA GLU A 111 18.36 -2.31 -20.81
C GLU A 111 17.00 -2.99 -20.72
N ALA A 112 16.48 -3.08 -19.49
CA ALA A 112 15.23 -3.78 -19.20
C ALA A 112 13.99 -2.91 -19.41
N SER A 113 14.18 -1.59 -19.39
CA SER A 113 13.16 -0.57 -19.60
C SER A 113 13.81 0.71 -20.11
N LEU A 114 13.00 1.66 -20.59
CA LEU A 114 13.49 2.98 -20.96
C LEU A 114 14.07 3.70 -19.73
N PRO A 115 15.21 4.39 -19.87
CA PRO A 115 15.76 5.22 -18.81
C PRO A 115 14.73 6.26 -18.33
N THR A 116 14.68 6.49 -17.03
CA THR A 116 13.71 7.40 -16.41
C THR A 116 14.37 8.31 -15.40
N GLU A 117 13.75 9.45 -15.15
CA GLU A 117 14.17 10.36 -14.10
C GLU A 117 13.89 9.80 -12.69
N ALA A 118 14.73 10.19 -11.73
CA ALA A 118 14.55 9.94 -10.31
C ALA A 118 15.19 11.06 -9.50
N TRP A 119 14.65 11.33 -8.32
CA TRP A 119 15.16 12.36 -7.41
C TRP A 119 16.05 11.68 -6.37
N LEU A 120 17.37 11.68 -6.63
CA LEU A 120 18.36 11.00 -5.79
C LEU A 120 19.42 12.01 -5.31
N PRO A 121 20.15 11.72 -4.22
CA PRO A 121 21.26 12.58 -3.83
C PRO A 121 22.37 12.60 -4.90
N PRO A 122 23.14 13.69 -5.02
CA PRO A 122 24.18 13.87 -6.03
C PRO A 122 25.28 12.80 -5.99
N ARG A 123 25.47 12.16 -4.83
CA ARG A 123 26.43 11.09 -4.64
C ARG A 123 25.74 9.86 -4.10
N ILE A 124 25.66 8.83 -4.93
CA ILE A 124 25.17 7.51 -4.54
C ILE A 124 26.31 6.71 -3.90
N VAL A 125 26.10 6.26 -2.67
CA VAL A 125 27.09 5.50 -1.90
C VAL A 125 26.54 4.15 -1.47
N ASN A 126 25.25 4.08 -1.12
CA ASN A 126 24.62 2.89 -0.57
C ASN A 126 23.22 2.66 -1.15
N ASP A 127 22.65 1.48 -0.86
CA ASP A 127 21.28 1.15 -1.27
C ASP A 127 20.24 2.16 -0.78
N SER A 128 20.44 2.74 0.41
CA SER A 128 19.54 3.75 0.99
C SER A 128 19.25 4.93 0.08
N ASP A 129 20.19 5.27 -0.79
CA ASP A 129 20.08 6.42 -1.68
C ASP A 129 19.04 6.18 -2.78
N TYR A 130 18.76 4.91 -3.09
CA TYR A 130 17.75 4.49 -4.07
C TYR A 130 16.36 4.29 -3.46
N LEU A 131 16.24 4.00 -2.16
CA LEU A 131 15.02 3.46 -1.55
C LEU A 131 13.81 4.40 -1.57
N SER A 132 14.01 5.69 -1.86
CA SER A 132 12.92 6.65 -2.11
C SER A 132 12.29 6.52 -3.49
N MET A 133 12.97 5.87 -4.44
CA MET A 133 12.60 5.82 -5.85
C MET A 133 12.51 4.38 -6.39
N LEU A 134 13.22 3.44 -5.78
CA LEU A 134 13.30 2.06 -6.24
C LEU A 134 13.61 1.09 -5.09
N ASN A 135 12.97 -0.08 -5.12
CA ASN A 135 13.30 -1.20 -4.25
C ASN A 135 13.03 -2.55 -4.97
N ILE A 136 13.49 -3.65 -4.39
CA ILE A 136 13.37 -4.98 -4.98
C ILE A 136 12.67 -5.92 -4.02
N VAL A 137 11.74 -6.70 -4.56
CA VAL A 137 10.97 -7.70 -3.83
C VAL A 137 11.02 -9.03 -4.56
N LYS A 138 11.09 -10.12 -3.80
CA LYS A 138 10.94 -11.48 -4.32
C LYS A 138 9.47 -11.88 -4.16
N VAL A 139 8.88 -12.43 -5.20
CA VAL A 139 7.48 -12.85 -5.21
C VAL A 139 7.37 -14.31 -5.61
N SER A 140 6.66 -15.09 -4.81
CA SER A 140 6.27 -16.46 -5.12
C SER A 140 4.75 -16.53 -5.35
N ASP A 141 4.33 -16.86 -6.57
CA ASP A 141 2.94 -17.19 -6.91
C ASP A 141 2.68 -18.65 -6.50
N LYS A 142 1.95 -18.84 -5.41
CA LYS A 142 1.64 -20.16 -4.81
C LYS A 142 0.75 -20.99 -5.72
N GLU A 143 -0.08 -20.34 -6.54
CA GLU A 143 -1.00 -21.02 -7.47
C GLU A 143 -0.24 -21.55 -8.68
N LYS A 144 0.66 -20.73 -9.25
CA LYS A 144 1.44 -21.11 -10.44
C LYS A 144 2.75 -21.83 -10.12
N GLY A 145 3.15 -21.89 -8.85
CA GLY A 145 4.44 -22.43 -8.41
C GLY A 145 5.64 -21.68 -9.00
N ARG A 146 5.49 -20.38 -9.28
CA ARG A 146 6.52 -19.55 -9.94
C ARG A 146 7.08 -18.53 -8.97
N GLN A 147 8.37 -18.29 -9.06
CA GLN A 147 9.06 -17.29 -8.27
C GLN A 147 9.75 -16.29 -9.20
N GLN A 148 9.61 -15.01 -8.87
CA GLN A 148 10.11 -13.88 -9.65
C GLN A 148 10.82 -12.89 -8.73
N LEU A 149 11.80 -12.19 -9.29
CA LEU A 149 12.30 -10.95 -8.74
C LEU A 149 11.47 -9.81 -9.34
N ILE A 150 11.07 -8.84 -8.55
CA ILE A 150 10.37 -7.66 -9.07
C ILE A 150 11.09 -6.42 -8.59
N ILE A 151 11.51 -5.60 -9.55
CA ILE A 151 12.03 -4.27 -9.29
C ILE A 151 10.86 -3.31 -9.33
N VAL A 152 10.60 -2.63 -8.21
CA VAL A 152 9.50 -1.68 -8.04
C VAL A 152 10.08 -0.28 -8.07
N GLN A 153 9.65 0.52 -9.02
CA GLN A 153 10.17 1.87 -9.24
C GLN A 153 9.03 2.90 -9.23
N ASN A 154 9.22 4.00 -8.52
CA ASN A 154 8.39 5.19 -8.59
C ASN A 154 8.83 6.06 -9.79
N LEU A 155 7.88 6.47 -10.63
CA LEU A 155 8.16 7.31 -11.79
C LEU A 155 7.80 8.76 -11.47
N VAL A 156 8.80 9.64 -11.50
CA VAL A 156 8.63 11.08 -11.21
C VAL A 156 8.19 11.90 -12.44
N GLU A 157 8.27 11.31 -13.63
CA GLU A 157 7.89 11.98 -14.88
C GLU A 157 6.40 12.33 -14.91
N GLY A 158 6.11 13.63 -14.94
CA GLY A 158 4.75 14.14 -14.88
C GLY A 158 4.10 14.08 -13.50
N TRP A 159 4.84 13.68 -12.47
CA TRP A 159 4.38 13.77 -11.07
C TRP A 159 4.33 15.24 -10.66
N LYS A 160 3.17 15.69 -10.19
CA LYS A 160 3.02 17.01 -9.57
C LYS A 160 3.14 16.82 -8.06
N ASP A 161 4.05 17.56 -7.42
CA ASP A 161 4.26 17.43 -5.97
C ASP A 161 2.94 17.58 -5.21
N GLY A 162 2.70 16.66 -4.28
CA GLY A 162 1.44 16.54 -3.54
C GLY A 162 0.23 15.98 -4.31
N ASP A 163 0.30 15.76 -5.63
CA ASP A 163 -0.77 15.13 -6.41
C ASP A 163 -0.56 13.62 -6.55
N MET A 164 -1.06 12.89 -5.58
CA MET A 164 -1.03 11.42 -5.56
C MET A 164 -1.68 10.80 -6.82
N LYS A 165 -2.69 11.44 -7.43
CA LYS A 165 -3.35 10.90 -8.64
C LYS A 165 -2.44 10.90 -9.87
N SER A 166 -1.39 11.71 -9.85
CA SER A 166 -0.40 11.75 -10.94
C SER A 166 0.72 10.72 -10.77
N GLN A 167 0.76 9.98 -9.66
CA GLN A 167 1.79 8.96 -9.43
C GLN A 167 1.65 7.77 -10.37
N LYS A 168 2.81 7.26 -10.77
CA LYS A 168 2.96 6.08 -11.62
C LYS A 168 4.07 5.21 -11.08
N TRP A 169 3.90 3.91 -11.26
CA TRP A 169 4.89 2.92 -10.88
C TRP A 169 5.23 2.05 -12.08
N ARG A 170 6.50 1.65 -12.12
CA ARG A 170 7.00 0.63 -13.02
C ARG A 170 7.36 -0.60 -12.20
N LEU A 171 6.93 -1.76 -12.69
CA LEU A 171 7.30 -3.06 -12.17
C LEU A 171 8.06 -3.81 -13.27
N ILE A 172 9.28 -4.24 -12.97
CA ILE A 172 10.06 -5.09 -13.87
C ILE A 172 10.13 -6.48 -13.26
N TYR A 173 9.43 -7.43 -13.88
CA TYR A 173 9.39 -8.82 -13.48
C TYR A 173 10.56 -9.56 -14.10
N VAL A 174 11.44 -10.12 -13.29
CA VAL A 174 12.58 -10.93 -13.71
C VAL A 174 12.28 -12.39 -13.41
N ASN A 175 12.30 -13.23 -14.44
CA ASN A 175 12.05 -14.65 -14.34
C ASN A 175 13.37 -15.43 -14.23
N LYS A 176 13.29 -16.66 -13.67
CA LYS A 176 14.46 -17.55 -13.58
C LYS A 176 15.00 -17.99 -14.94
N ASP A 177 14.18 -17.95 -15.99
CA ASP A 177 14.54 -18.33 -17.36
C ASP A 177 15.25 -17.20 -18.14
N LYS A 178 15.71 -16.16 -17.45
CA LYS A 178 16.38 -14.98 -18.01
C LYS A 178 15.50 -14.07 -18.85
N THR A 179 14.20 -14.31 -18.87
CA THR A 179 13.23 -13.37 -19.45
C THR A 179 12.83 -12.32 -18.42
N TYR A 180 12.39 -11.17 -18.91
CA TYR A 180 11.78 -10.14 -18.08
C TYR A 180 10.60 -9.50 -18.81
N SER A 181 9.70 -8.90 -18.05
CA SER A 181 8.57 -8.13 -18.57
C SER A 181 8.38 -6.86 -17.75
N GLU A 182 7.82 -5.83 -18.37
CA GLU A 182 7.52 -4.54 -17.76
C GLU A 182 6.00 -4.37 -17.62
N GLU A 183 5.58 -3.84 -16.48
CA GLU A 183 4.23 -3.32 -16.24
C GLU A 183 4.36 -1.89 -15.72
N VAL A 184 3.60 -0.97 -16.30
CA VAL A 184 3.50 0.41 -15.83
C VAL A 184 2.04 0.69 -15.56
N PHE A 185 1.75 1.20 -14.37
CA PHE A 185 0.40 1.60 -14.00
C PHE A 185 0.42 2.87 -13.16
N SER A 186 -0.68 3.60 -13.21
CA SER A 186 -0.90 4.84 -12.48
C SER A 186 -1.79 4.62 -11.25
N TYR A 187 -1.78 5.60 -10.34
CA TYR A 187 -2.65 5.60 -9.18
C TYR A 187 -4.15 5.39 -9.54
N PRO A 188 -4.73 6.04 -10.58
CA PRO A 188 -6.10 5.77 -11.00
C PRO A 188 -6.38 4.33 -11.46
N GLU A 189 -5.39 3.65 -12.03
CA GLU A 189 -5.51 2.29 -12.59
C GLU A 189 -5.31 1.19 -11.53
N ARG A 190 -4.89 1.55 -10.32
CA ARG A 190 -4.45 0.61 -9.26
C ARG A 190 -5.41 -0.54 -8.94
N VAL A 191 -6.72 -0.36 -9.14
CA VAL A 191 -7.75 -1.40 -8.94
C VAL A 191 -7.54 -2.60 -9.87
N GLU A 192 -6.97 -2.37 -11.05
CA GLU A 192 -6.70 -3.39 -12.07
C GLU A 192 -5.36 -4.11 -11.79
N HIS A 193 -4.53 -3.55 -10.91
CA HIS A 193 -3.15 -3.97 -10.64
C HIS A 193 -2.96 -4.39 -9.17
N LEU A 194 -3.79 -5.29 -8.66
CA LEU A 194 -3.80 -5.66 -7.22
C LEU A 194 -2.41 -6.10 -6.71
N LEU A 195 -1.73 -7.00 -7.42
CA LEU A 195 -0.36 -7.38 -7.03
C LEU A 195 0.56 -6.15 -7.05
N GLY A 196 0.49 -5.33 -8.10
CA GLY A 196 1.28 -4.11 -8.21
C GLY A 196 1.11 -3.16 -7.04
N VAL A 197 -0.13 -2.93 -6.59
CA VAL A 197 -0.42 -2.13 -5.39
C VAL A 197 0.26 -2.71 -4.15
N LYS A 198 0.15 -4.03 -3.93
CA LYS A 198 0.79 -4.68 -2.78
C LYS A 198 2.31 -4.56 -2.82
N LEU A 199 2.91 -4.65 -4.01
CA LEU A 199 4.35 -4.49 -4.20
C LEU A 199 4.78 -3.06 -3.89
N VAL A 200 4.08 -2.05 -4.40
CA VAL A 200 4.31 -0.63 -4.09
C VAL A 200 4.20 -0.36 -2.58
N GLN A 201 3.18 -0.93 -1.92
CA GLN A 201 3.02 -0.81 -0.47
C GLN A 201 4.22 -1.41 0.27
N ILE A 202 4.58 -2.67 -0.01
CA ILE A 202 5.66 -3.38 0.70
C ILE A 202 7.02 -2.72 0.47
N SER A 203 7.27 -2.28 -0.76
CA SER A 203 8.50 -1.59 -1.16
C SER A 203 8.58 -0.13 -0.71
N SER A 204 7.49 0.41 -0.14
CA SER A 204 7.30 1.83 0.23
C SER A 204 7.60 2.81 -0.90
N GLN A 205 7.19 2.48 -2.13
CA GLN A 205 7.41 3.33 -3.31
C GLN A 205 6.23 4.27 -3.62
N ALA A 206 5.25 4.36 -2.72
CA ALA A 206 4.21 5.39 -2.77
C ALA A 206 4.61 6.55 -1.84
N SER A 207 4.31 7.79 -2.23
CA SER A 207 4.59 8.95 -1.36
C SER A 207 3.65 9.03 -0.15
N THR A 208 2.49 8.36 -0.24
CA THR A 208 1.49 8.26 0.81
C THR A 208 1.02 6.82 0.95
N PHE A 209 0.22 6.54 1.98
CA PHE A 209 -0.53 5.30 2.01
C PHE A 209 -1.46 5.23 0.80
N ILE A 210 -1.47 4.09 0.11
CA ILE A 210 -2.38 3.80 -1.01
C ILE A 210 -3.16 2.54 -0.68
N GLY A 211 -4.47 2.54 -0.93
CA GLY A 211 -5.32 1.34 -0.86
C GLY A 211 -5.51 0.70 -2.24
N TYR A 212 -6.13 -0.48 -2.28
CA TYR A 212 -6.45 -1.16 -3.55
C TYR A 212 -7.54 -0.43 -4.33
N THR A 213 -8.55 0.09 -3.64
CA THR A 213 -9.69 0.79 -4.24
C THR A 213 -9.94 2.14 -3.62
N ASP A 214 -9.62 2.30 -2.34
CA ASP A 214 -9.87 3.52 -1.59
C ASP A 214 -8.68 3.82 -0.68
N ASP A 215 -8.20 5.07 -0.65
CA ASP A 215 -7.20 5.47 0.36
C ASP A 215 -7.92 5.73 1.67
N TYR A 216 -8.44 4.66 2.26
CA TYR A 216 -9.08 4.73 3.55
C TYR A 216 -8.01 4.88 4.64
N PHE A 217 -7.31 6.01 4.62
CA PHE A 217 -6.38 6.43 5.64
C PHE A 217 -7.08 7.45 6.53
N LEU A 218 -7.34 7.05 7.75
CA LEU A 218 -7.72 7.98 8.79
C LEU A 218 -6.47 8.23 9.61
N PRO A 219 -6.08 9.50 9.81
CA PRO A 219 -4.82 9.87 10.46
C PRO A 219 -4.71 9.42 11.92
N ASN A 220 -5.73 8.74 12.45
CA ASN A 220 -5.81 8.31 13.82
C ASN A 220 -6.25 6.84 13.91
N ILE A 221 -5.46 6.02 14.60
CA ILE A 221 -5.76 4.61 14.94
C ILE A 221 -7.11 4.46 15.67
N PHE A 222 -7.56 5.51 16.36
CA PHE A 222 -8.85 5.53 17.04
C PHE A 222 -10.02 5.64 16.09
N TYR A 223 -9.85 6.22 14.89
CA TYR A 223 -10.97 6.40 13.98
C TYR A 223 -11.53 5.04 13.56
N PRO A 224 -10.83 4.13 12.84
CA PRO A 224 -11.45 2.87 12.42
C PRO A 224 -11.96 2.01 13.60
N LEU A 225 -11.30 2.08 14.75
CA LEU A 225 -11.69 1.36 15.97
C LEU A 225 -12.98 1.90 16.59
N VAL A 226 -13.13 3.22 16.74
CA VAL A 226 -14.33 3.87 17.32
C VAL A 226 -15.43 4.01 16.28
N TYR A 227 -15.07 4.36 15.04
CA TYR A 227 -15.94 4.49 13.88
C TYR A 227 -15.22 4.07 12.58
N PRO A 228 -15.65 3.01 11.89
CA PRO A 228 -17.03 2.53 11.93
C PRO A 228 -17.23 1.25 12.75
N LEU A 229 -16.17 0.58 13.22
CA LEU A 229 -16.30 -0.70 13.93
C LEU A 229 -17.01 -0.55 15.29
N GLY A 230 -16.53 0.35 16.15
CA GLY A 230 -17.09 0.55 17.49
C GLY A 230 -18.54 1.01 17.47
N SER A 231 -18.86 2.02 16.66
CA SER A 231 -20.23 2.50 16.43
C SER A 231 -21.19 1.40 15.92
N SER A 232 -20.76 0.58 14.96
CA SER A 232 -21.55 -0.56 14.47
C SER A 232 -21.78 -1.59 15.58
N PHE A 233 -20.74 -1.92 16.34
CA PHE A 233 -20.82 -2.84 17.47
C PHE A 233 -21.79 -2.34 18.55
N ILE A 234 -21.66 -1.08 18.98
CA ILE A 234 -22.58 -0.44 19.94
C ILE A 234 -24.01 -0.45 19.39
N GLY A 235 -24.18 -0.16 18.10
CA GLY A 235 -25.48 -0.21 17.43
C GLY A 235 -26.13 -1.59 17.51
N ILE A 236 -25.37 -2.66 17.24
CA ILE A 236 -25.82 -4.05 17.37
C ILE A 236 -26.24 -4.36 18.81
N VAL A 237 -25.43 -3.97 19.80
CA VAL A 237 -25.74 -4.17 21.23
C VAL A 237 -27.04 -3.44 21.62
N LEU A 238 -27.23 -2.20 21.17
CA LEU A 238 -28.45 -1.42 21.45
C LEU A 238 -29.69 -2.04 20.79
N LEU A 239 -29.57 -2.58 19.58
CA LEU A 239 -30.64 -3.31 18.91
C LEU A 239 -31.07 -4.53 19.72
N ILE A 240 -30.12 -5.35 20.18
CA ILE A 240 -30.38 -6.56 20.97
C ILE A 240 -31.09 -6.19 22.28
N ILE A 241 -30.55 -5.23 23.04
CA ILE A 241 -31.14 -4.77 24.31
C ILE A 241 -32.55 -4.20 24.08
N GLY A 242 -32.71 -3.38 23.04
CA GLY A 242 -33.99 -2.78 22.68
C GLY A 242 -35.04 -3.82 22.30
N ALA A 243 -34.67 -4.82 21.50
CA ALA A 243 -35.54 -5.93 21.10
C ALA A 243 -35.97 -6.79 22.30
N LEU A 244 -35.03 -7.16 23.17
CA LEU A 244 -35.31 -7.90 24.40
C LEU A 244 -36.32 -7.13 25.27
N ARG A 245 -36.08 -5.84 25.51
CA ARG A 245 -37.01 -4.98 26.28
C ARG A 245 -38.39 -4.89 25.65
N PHE A 246 -38.47 -4.84 24.32
CA PHE A 246 -39.75 -4.83 23.61
C PHE A 246 -40.52 -6.14 23.81
N ILE A 247 -39.84 -7.28 23.70
CA ILE A 247 -40.42 -8.62 23.91
C ILE A 247 -40.91 -8.79 25.35
N PHE A 248 -40.09 -8.45 26.36
CA PHE A 248 -40.48 -8.54 27.77
C PHE A 248 -41.67 -7.65 28.12
N ALA A 249 -41.68 -6.40 27.63
CA ALA A 249 -42.82 -5.50 27.84
C ALA A 249 -44.12 -6.02 27.20
N LYS A 250 -44.04 -6.68 26.04
CA LYS A 250 -45.19 -7.32 25.39
C LYS A 250 -45.69 -8.52 26.21
N ARG A 251 -44.79 -9.37 26.70
CA ARG A 251 -45.14 -10.54 27.54
C ARG A 251 -45.82 -10.13 28.85
N LEU A 252 -45.34 -9.07 29.51
CA LEU A 252 -45.96 -8.56 30.74
C LEU A 252 -47.35 -7.96 30.50
N LYS A 253 -47.57 -7.32 29.35
CA LYS A 253 -48.89 -6.79 28.98
C LYS A 253 -49.90 -7.90 28.68
N ASN A 254 -49.47 -9.01 28.09
CA ASN A 254 -50.36 -10.15 27.77
C ASN A 254 -50.70 -11.03 29.00
N LYS A 255 -50.01 -10.87 30.12
CA LYS A 255 -50.29 -11.57 31.39
C LYS A 255 -51.22 -10.77 32.34
N ARG A 256 -51.57 -9.54 31.97
CA ARG A 256 -52.52 -8.68 32.69
C ARG A 256 -53.80 -8.57 31.87
#